data_AF-A0A2N2ZU82-F1
#
_entry.id   AF-A0A2N2ZU82-F1
#
_cell.length_a   1.000
_cell.length_b   1.000
_cell.length_c   1.000
_cell.angle_alpha   90.00
_cell.angle_beta   90.00
_cell.angle_gamma   90.00
#
_symmetry.space_group_name_H-M   'P 1'
#
loop_
_entity.id
_entity.type
_entity.pdbx_description
1 polymer ?
#
loop_
_entity_poly.entity_id
_entity_poly.type
_entity_poly.pdbx_seq_one_letter_code
_entity_poly.pdbx_strand_id
1 'polypeptide(L)'
;MKKRYYILFFITFLSFCNNVFSQCAMCKAVVESDLESGGKTALGINNGILYLMIIPYLLIALVGFFIYKNYKKNSSSIENHEQ
;
A
#
# COMPACT_ATOMS: atom_id res chain seq x y z
N MET A 1 18.69 16.14 16.36
CA MET A 1 17.58 16.88 15.70
C MET A 1 16.91 16.11 14.56
N LYS A 2 17.64 15.33 13.74
CA LYS A 2 17.06 14.58 12.62
C LYS A 2 16.02 13.51 13.03
N LYS A 3 16.30 12.75 14.09
CA LYS A 3 15.37 11.72 14.63
C LYS A 3 14.00 12.28 15.03
N ARG A 4 13.95 13.54 15.48
CA ARG A 4 12.69 14.17 15.90
C ARG A 4 11.79 14.54 14.70
N TYR A 5 12.36 14.89 13.54
CA TYR A 5 11.54 15.11 12.34
C TYR A 5 10.95 13.80 11.81
N TYR A 6 11.71 12.68 11.87
CA TYR A 6 11.20 11.38 11.44
C TYR A 6 10.02 10.92 12.30
N ILE A 7 10.10 11.15 13.62
CA ILE A 7 9.01 10.87 14.55
C ILE A 7 7.78 11.75 14.26
N LEU A 8 8.00 13.05 14.04
CA LEU A 8 6.92 13.99 13.70
C LEU A 8 6.24 13.61 12.38
N PHE A 9 7.03 13.29 11.35
CA PHE A 9 6.54 12.83 10.05
C PHE A 9 5.72 11.54 10.18
N PHE A 10 6.20 10.58 10.95
CA PHE A 10 5.50 9.32 11.19
C PHE A 10 4.15 9.52 11.91
N ILE A 11 4.10 10.41 12.90
CA ILE A 11 2.86 10.75 13.62
C ILE A 11 1.87 11.44 12.69
N THR A 12 2.31 12.44 11.90
CA THR A 12 1.46 13.11 10.91
C THR A 12 0.93 12.15 9.84
N PHE A 13 1.77 11.21 9.39
CA PHE A 13 1.37 10.17 8.44
C PHE A 13 0.30 9.24 9.01
N LEU A 14 0.46 8.78 10.26
CA LEU A 14 -0.57 7.97 10.94
C LEU A 14 -1.89 8.72 11.13
N SER A 15 -1.85 10.03 11.42
CA SER A 15 -3.06 10.85 11.54
C SER A 15 -3.87 10.88 10.24
N PHE A 16 -3.20 10.84 9.08
CA PHE A 16 -3.85 10.78 7.76
C PHE A 16 -4.53 9.43 7.46
N CYS A 17 -4.06 8.34 8.07
CA CYS A 17 -4.66 7.01 7.95
C CYS A 17 -5.99 6.85 8.71
N ASN A 18 -6.43 7.81 9.52
CA ASN A 18 -7.70 7.69 10.27
C ASN A 18 -8.94 7.93 9.40
N ASN A 19 -8.77 8.33 8.13
CA ASN A 19 -9.84 8.36 7.13
C ASN A 19 -10.06 7.00 6.45
N VAL A 20 -9.85 5.90 7.18
CA VAL A 20 -10.58 4.65 6.91
C VAL A 20 -11.97 4.75 7.55
N PHE A 21 -12.65 5.88 7.32
CA PHE A 21 -14.10 5.85 7.27
C PHE A 21 -14.39 4.84 6.18
N SER A 22 -14.89 3.67 6.60
CA SER A 22 -15.73 2.79 5.81
C SER A 22 -16.14 3.48 4.50
N GLN A 23 -15.40 3.24 3.40
CA GLN A 23 -15.75 3.75 2.06
C GLN A 23 -17.15 3.25 1.63
N CYS A 24 -17.81 2.48 2.50
CA CYS A 24 -19.16 1.96 2.41
C CYS A 24 -20.27 3.00 2.41
N ALA A 25 -20.04 4.31 2.59
CA ALA A 25 -21.06 5.32 2.29
C ALA A 25 -20.97 5.79 0.83
N MET A 26 -19.75 6.06 0.34
CA MET A 26 -19.52 6.57 -1.02
C MET A 26 -19.59 5.45 -2.06
N CYS A 27 -18.90 4.33 -1.83
CA CYS A 27 -18.97 3.17 -2.72
C CYS A 27 -20.38 2.57 -2.73
N LYS A 28 -21.10 2.60 -1.60
CA LYS A 28 -22.49 2.11 -1.53
C LYS A 28 -23.45 3.00 -2.31
N ALA A 29 -23.37 4.33 -2.20
CA ALA A 29 -24.22 5.24 -2.98
C ALA A 29 -23.97 5.10 -4.50
N VAL A 30 -22.72 4.91 -4.91
CA VAL A 30 -22.36 4.66 -6.32
C VAL A 30 -22.85 3.29 -6.79
N VAL A 31 -22.77 2.26 -5.94
CA VAL A 31 -23.29 0.91 -6.24
C VAL A 31 -24.82 0.91 -6.33
N GLU A 32 -25.52 1.59 -5.41
CA GLU A 32 -26.98 1.68 -5.39
C GLU A 32 -27.49 2.44 -6.62
N SER A 33 -26.85 3.54 -7.01
CA SER A 33 -27.19 4.28 -8.23
C SER A 33 -26.87 3.51 -9.52
N ASP A 34 -25.79 2.70 -9.55
CA ASP A 34 -25.50 1.78 -10.66
C ASP A 34 -26.59 0.70 -10.77
N LEU A 35 -27.05 0.11 -9.66
CA LEU A 35 -28.14 -0.88 -9.68
C LEU A 35 -29.49 -0.27 -10.10
N GLU A 36 -29.85 0.92 -9.58
CA GLU A 36 -31.11 1.60 -9.91
C GLU A 36 -31.18 2.03 -11.39
N SER A 37 -30.04 2.33 -12.01
CA SER A 37 -29.93 2.65 -13.44
C SER A 37 -29.79 1.41 -14.34
N GLY A 38 -29.85 0.20 -13.78
CA GLY A 38 -29.73 -1.07 -14.50
C GLY A 38 -28.28 -1.49 -14.83
N GLY A 39 -27.30 -0.81 -14.25
CA GLY A 39 -25.88 -1.14 -14.30
C GLY A 39 -25.53 -2.44 -13.57
N LYS A 40 -24.38 -3.03 -13.95
CA LYS A 40 -23.88 -4.30 -13.40
C LYS A 40 -22.54 -4.14 -12.66
N THR A 41 -21.99 -2.93 -12.63
CA THR A 41 -20.71 -2.59 -11.99
C THR A 41 -20.75 -2.90 -10.49
N ALA A 42 -21.92 -2.67 -9.88
CA ALA A 42 -22.25 -2.98 -8.51
C ALA A 42 -21.97 -4.43 -8.07
N LEU A 43 -22.18 -5.40 -8.96
CA LEU A 43 -22.05 -6.83 -8.64
C LEU A 43 -20.58 -7.27 -8.44
N GLY A 44 -19.61 -6.50 -8.98
CA GLY A 44 -18.20 -6.87 -9.01
C GLY A 44 -17.30 -6.13 -8.02
N ILE A 45 -17.84 -5.17 -7.24
CA ILE A 45 -17.02 -4.22 -6.48
C ILE A 45 -16.16 -4.88 -5.39
N ASN A 46 -16.65 -5.92 -4.73
CA ASN A 46 -15.90 -6.67 -3.71
C ASN A 46 -14.66 -7.36 -4.30
N ASN A 47 -14.79 -7.88 -5.53
CA ASN A 47 -13.65 -8.45 -6.25
C ASN A 47 -12.66 -7.33 -6.64
N GLY A 48 -13.17 -6.19 -7.12
CA GLY A 48 -12.36 -5.03 -7.46
C GLY A 48 -11.50 -4.50 -6.30
N ILE A 49 -12.07 -4.40 -5.09
CA ILE A 49 -11.35 -3.97 -3.88
C ILE A 49 -10.23 -4.95 -3.53
N LEU A 50 -10.49 -6.26 -3.61
CA LEU A 50 -9.48 -7.31 -3.41
C LEU A 50 -8.33 -7.20 -4.40
N TYR A 51 -8.62 -6.98 -5.69
CA TYR A 51 -7.59 -6.79 -6.71
C TYR A 51 -6.74 -5.53 -6.46
N LEU A 52 -7.37 -4.42 -6.07
CA LEU A 52 -6.66 -3.17 -5.79
C LEU A 52 -5.81 -3.24 -4.51
N MET A 53 -6.24 -3.98 -3.49
CA MET A 53 -5.47 -4.20 -2.27
C MET A 53 -4.25 -5.10 -2.48
N ILE A 54 -4.26 -6.04 -3.43
CA ILE A 54 -3.11 -6.91 -3.71
C ILE A 54 -1.89 -6.11 -4.23
N ILE A 55 -2.15 -5.07 -5.04
CA ILE A 55 -1.10 -4.26 -5.69
C ILE A 55 -0.12 -3.65 -4.67
N PRO A 56 -0.53 -2.93 -3.60
CA PRO A 56 0.41 -2.34 -2.65
C PRO A 56 1.25 -3.40 -1.93
N TYR A 57 0.72 -4.60 -1.63
CA TYR A 57 1.51 -5.66 -1.02
C TYR A 57 2.58 -6.21 -1.98
N LEU A 58 2.24 -6.39 -3.25
CA LEU A 58 3.19 -6.82 -4.27
C LEU A 58 4.31 -5.80 -4.45
N LEU A 59 3.98 -4.51 -4.50
CA LEU A 59 4.98 -3.44 -4.62
C LEU A 59 5.95 -3.42 -3.44
N ILE A 60 5.45 -3.57 -2.21
CA ILE A 60 6.30 -3.64 -1.01
C ILE A 60 7.22 -4.86 -1.06
N ALA A 61 6.70 -6.03 -1.45
CA ALA A 61 7.49 -7.25 -1.58
C ALA A 61 8.60 -7.10 -2.63
N LEU A 62 8.28 -6.49 -3.78
CA LEU A 62 9.23 -6.25 -4.87
C LEU A 62 10.37 -5.32 -4.45
N VAL A 63 10.03 -4.19 -3.83
CA VAL A 63 11.00 -3.22 -3.32
C VAL A 63 11.86 -3.87 -2.23
N GLY A 64 11.25 -4.57 -1.28
CA GLY A 64 11.95 -5.28 -0.21
C GLY A 64 12.93 -6.33 -0.75
N PHE A 65 12.52 -7.09 -1.78
CA PHE A 65 13.38 -8.06 -2.45
C PHE A 65 14.59 -7.40 -3.11
N PHE A 66 14.40 -6.29 -3.83
CA PHE A 66 15.51 -5.55 -4.44
C PHE A 66 16.47 -4.98 -3.41
N ILE A 67 15.97 -4.45 -2.29
CA ILE A 67 16.81 -3.96 -1.19
C ILE A 67 17.63 -5.12 -0.62
N TYR A 68 16.98 -6.24 -0.26
CA TYR A 68 17.66 -7.42 0.29
C TYR A 68 18.76 -7.95 -0.65
N LYS A 69 18.46 -8.05 -1.95
CA LYS A 69 19.42 -8.50 -2.97
C LYS A 69 20.63 -7.56 -3.08
N ASN A 70 20.42 -6.24 -3.06
CA ASN A 70 21.51 -5.26 -3.12
C ASN A 70 22.38 -5.29 -1.85
N TYR A 71 21.77 -5.41 -0.67
CA TYR A 71 22.50 -5.57 0.58
C TYR A 71 23.36 -6.83 0.60
N LYS A 72 22.81 -7.99 0.18
CA LYS A 72 23.58 -9.24 0.11
C LYS A 72 24.75 -9.16 -0.87
N LYS A 73 24.57 -8.51 -2.03
CA LYS A 73 25.65 -8.30 -3.00
C LYS A 73 26.79 -7.44 -2.42
N ASN A 74 26.45 -6.40 -1.67
CA ASN A 74 27.45 -5.53 -1.04
C ASN A 74 28.18 -6.20 0.13
N SER A 75 27.51 -7.06 0.91
CA SER A 75 28.17 -7.87 1.95
C SER A 75 29.20 -8.84 1.38
N SER A 76 28.91 -9.48 0.24
CA SER A 76 29.88 -10.34 -0.45
C SER A 76 31.05 -9.56 -1.06
N SER A 77 30.89 -8.31 -1.49
CA SER A 77 32.00 -7.49 -1.98
C SER A 77 32.90 -6.93 -0.86
N ILE A 78 32.38 -6.79 0.36
CA ILE A 78 33.18 -6.38 1.53
C ILE A 78 34.07 -7.56 1.98
N GLU A 79 33.55 -8.78 1.96
CA GLU A 79 34.30 -10.00 2.31
C GLU A 79 35.47 -10.30 1.33
N ASN A 80 35.36 -9.87 0.08
CA ASN A 80 36.45 -10.00 -0.92
C ASN A 80 37.47 -8.85 -0.90
N HIS A 81 37.29 -7.81 -0.08
CA HIS A 81 38.21 -6.68 0.00
C HIS A 81 39.09 -6.70 1.28
N GLU A 82 38.88 -7.68 2.15
CA GLU A 82 39.73 -8.02 3.32
C GLU A 82 40.61 -9.26 3.07
N GLN A 83 40.64 -9.81 1.85
CA GLN A 83 41.62 -10.82 1.42
C GLN A 83 42.71 -10.22 0.54
#